data_AF-A0A2W5DCU5-F1
#
_entry.id   AF-A0A2W5DCU5-F1
#
_cell.length_a   1.000
_cell.length_b   1.000
_cell.length_c   1.000
_cell.angle_alpha   90.00
_cell.angle_beta   90.00
_cell.angle_gamma   90.00
#
_symmetry.space_group_name_H-M   'P 1'
#
loop_
_entity.id
_entity.type
_entity.pdbx_description
1 polymer ?
#
loop_
_entity_poly.entity_id
_entity_poly.type
_entity_poly.pdbx_seq_one_letter_code
_entity_poly.pdbx_strand_id
1 'polypeptide(L)'
;MTPPALNPAPTESSVALPLKILAGTALLGFLYLARDVLIPVVLALMLGFALAPVVRRIRRLGLGQTAAALAALSLSGAVMFGVGSAVFSQVGTLAGSLPSYEANVRAKVAAIRALTIDRIAEAKDRAGRLIGEALPEPAPEEVRPAAPAAPHASTPAPSAAAADDAASLVAKALGAIWGPLGMLGVVVLVLIFVLLEQDSLRDRLIRLVGGQDLRGATNALNDAGERLSRYFVSQFAVNLGVALVVGVVLALLGLPQAAVWALLAGVLRFIPYVGFPAAAACAAGFAAAVDPGWHLVYVTLLVFVVVELLVANVVEPQLYGHTTGLSPFSVVVSAVAWGALWGPVGLLLSTPLTLCLVVAGRHVPALAFFDILFGDAPALTLSQRFYQRCLSGDAVEILAEARNYLRRRSLASYCDKIVMPALELARGDFEHQLISADQQRVAQQVVAQVFEELAHESRPARRRRVSVLDDGSLGLTLRDARVQAAGRWQGSLNVAPGSVTLCVSTSGVGSQLVAELLARALRADGVDARHVTLGEMTEPPDGARADVVGTMILVPAGEPAGAQETAQLSDVLTRLSAAHLLLLRHAFDRAMPVDRLDAGRVHRTVYSFEEALALVKGDRLQP
;
A
#
# COMPACT_ATOMS: atom_id res chain seq x y z
N MET A 1 41.21 45.08 -18.57
CA MET A 1 41.03 43.69 -19.05
C MET A 1 40.27 42.93 -17.98
N THR A 2 38.94 42.86 -18.14
CA THR A 2 38.06 42.04 -17.31
C THR A 2 38.17 40.58 -17.75
N PRO A 3 38.30 39.61 -16.83
CA PRO A 3 38.31 38.20 -17.20
C PRO A 3 36.94 37.80 -17.77
N PRO A 4 36.88 36.87 -18.74
CA PRO A 4 35.62 36.41 -19.30
C PRO A 4 34.81 35.66 -18.25
N ALA A 5 33.51 35.97 -18.18
CA ALA A 5 32.55 35.22 -17.37
C ALA A 5 32.51 33.76 -17.87
N LEU A 6 32.91 32.83 -17.00
CA LEU A 6 32.68 31.41 -17.20
C LEU A 6 31.16 31.18 -17.16
N ASN A 7 30.56 30.89 -18.31
CA ASN A 7 29.20 30.37 -18.36
C ASN A 7 29.13 29.12 -17.47
N PRO A 8 28.19 29.02 -16.52
CA PRO A 8 27.99 27.78 -15.79
C PRO A 8 27.60 26.71 -16.81
N ALA A 9 28.35 25.61 -16.84
CA ALA A 9 27.98 24.43 -17.62
C ALA A 9 26.54 24.02 -17.22
N PRO A 10 25.68 23.63 -18.17
CA PRO A 10 24.34 23.16 -17.85
C PRO A 10 24.47 21.99 -16.87
N THR A 11 23.86 22.16 -15.70
CA THR A 11 23.80 21.14 -14.65
C THR A 11 23.28 19.83 -15.24
N GLU A 12 23.99 18.71 -15.00
CA GLU A 12 23.66 17.37 -15.51
C GLU A 12 22.19 16.95 -15.26
N SER A 13 21.52 17.57 -14.29
CA SER A 13 20.10 17.38 -13.98
C SER A 13 19.13 17.78 -15.10
N SER A 14 19.49 18.75 -15.94
CA SER A 14 18.54 19.34 -16.92
C SER A 14 18.34 18.46 -18.16
N VAL A 15 19.34 17.66 -18.53
CA VAL A 15 19.27 16.69 -19.64
C VAL A 15 18.79 15.32 -19.17
N ALA A 16 19.00 15.00 -17.88
CA ALA A 16 18.64 13.69 -17.33
C ALA A 16 17.12 13.43 -17.28
N LEU A 17 16.31 14.46 -17.00
CA LEU A 17 14.85 14.31 -16.92
C LEU A 17 14.19 14.00 -18.29
N PRO A 18 14.43 14.77 -19.38
CA PRO A 18 13.83 14.46 -20.67
C PRO A 18 14.31 13.11 -21.23
N LEU A 19 15.56 12.72 -20.98
CA LEU A 19 16.07 11.42 -21.40
C LEU A 19 15.37 10.26 -20.68
N LYS A 20 15.10 10.38 -19.37
CA LYS A 20 14.33 9.39 -18.61
C LYS A 20 12.89 9.27 -19.12
N ILE A 21 12.24 10.40 -19.43
CA ILE A 21 10.90 10.41 -20.01
C ILE A 21 10.89 9.70 -21.36
N LEU A 22 11.83 10.05 -22.24
CA LEU A 22 11.96 9.44 -23.56
C LEU A 22 12.20 7.93 -23.46
N ALA A 23 13.13 7.50 -22.60
CA ALA A 23 13.41 6.09 -22.35
C ALA A 23 12.17 5.35 -21.80
N GLY A 24 11.43 5.98 -20.88
CA GLY A 24 10.18 5.44 -20.35
C GLY A 24 9.10 5.27 -21.43
N THR A 25 8.91 6.28 -22.28
CA THR A 25 7.96 6.20 -23.40
C THR A 25 8.36 5.16 -24.45
N ALA A 26 9.66 5.05 -24.76
CA ALA A 26 10.17 4.04 -25.69
C ALA A 26 9.97 2.62 -25.12
N LEU A 27 10.20 2.43 -23.82
CA LEU A 27 9.96 1.15 -23.14
C LEU A 27 8.47 0.77 -23.16
N LEU A 28 7.57 1.71 -22.86
CA LEU A 28 6.12 1.50 -22.95
C LEU A 28 5.68 1.16 -24.37
N GLY A 29 6.21 1.89 -25.36
CA GLY A 29 5.96 1.61 -26.78
C GLY A 29 6.44 0.22 -27.20
N PHE A 30 7.63 -0.19 -26.75
CA PHE A 30 8.17 -1.53 -26.98
C PHE A 30 7.29 -2.61 -26.34
N LEU A 31 6.88 -2.44 -25.08
CA LEU A 31 6.01 -3.40 -24.39
C LEU A 31 4.65 -3.56 -25.06
N TYR A 32 4.11 -2.49 -25.64
CA TYR A 32 2.85 -2.54 -26.40
C TYR A 32 3.03 -3.21 -27.76
N LEU A 33 4.09 -2.85 -28.51
CA LEU A 33 4.33 -3.39 -29.85
C LEU A 33 4.75 -4.87 -29.82
N ALA A 34 5.53 -5.28 -28.82
CA ALA A 34 6.00 -6.65 -28.65
C ALA A 34 5.02 -7.55 -27.89
N ARG A 35 3.78 -7.11 -27.64
CA ARG A 35 2.79 -7.84 -26.82
C ARG A 35 2.54 -9.27 -27.30
N ASP A 36 2.52 -9.50 -28.61
CA ASP A 36 2.22 -10.83 -29.18
C ASP A 36 3.31 -11.87 -28.86
N VAL A 37 4.54 -11.41 -28.58
CA VAL A 37 5.67 -12.25 -28.17
C VAL A 37 5.83 -12.25 -26.65
N LEU A 38 5.67 -11.09 -26.00
CA LEU A 38 5.87 -10.92 -24.56
C LEU A 38 4.78 -11.61 -23.74
N ILE A 39 3.51 -11.53 -24.17
CA ILE A 39 2.39 -12.09 -23.41
C ILE A 39 2.59 -13.61 -23.17
N PRO A 40 2.87 -14.45 -24.19
CA PRO A 40 3.09 -15.87 -23.96
C PRO A 40 4.28 -16.17 -23.04
N VAL A 41 5.38 -15.42 -23.16
CA VAL A 41 6.57 -15.58 -22.32
C VAL A 41 6.29 -15.23 -20.88
N VAL A 42 5.64 -14.09 -20.64
CA VAL A 42 5.29 -13.64 -19.30
C VAL A 42 4.27 -14.58 -18.67
N LEU A 43 3.23 -14.98 -19.41
CA LEU A 43 2.22 -15.91 -18.91
C LEU A 43 2.87 -17.25 -18.52
N ALA A 44 3.80 -17.76 -19.36
CA ALA A 44 4.56 -18.97 -19.07
C ALA A 44 5.47 -18.81 -17.83
N LEU A 45 6.14 -17.67 -17.64
CA LEU A 45 6.91 -17.39 -16.43
C LEU A 45 6.02 -17.39 -15.19
N MET A 46 4.87 -16.71 -15.25
CA MET A 46 3.91 -16.63 -14.15
C MET A 46 3.31 -18.00 -13.81
N LEU A 47 2.91 -18.78 -14.82
CA LEU A 47 2.47 -20.17 -14.67
C LEU A 47 3.59 -21.05 -14.10
N GLY A 48 4.84 -20.84 -14.52
CA GLY A 48 6.01 -21.53 -13.97
C GLY A 48 6.14 -21.31 -12.47
N PHE A 49 5.99 -20.07 -12.00
CA PHE A 49 5.96 -19.76 -10.56
C PHE A 49 4.75 -20.38 -9.83
N ALA A 50 3.58 -20.43 -10.47
CA ALA A 50 2.40 -21.08 -9.93
C ALA A 50 2.57 -22.61 -9.80
N LEU A 51 3.25 -23.26 -10.76
CA LEU A 51 3.52 -24.70 -10.78
C LEU A 51 4.75 -25.09 -9.94
N ALA A 52 5.64 -24.16 -9.62
CA ALA A 52 6.82 -24.39 -8.78
C ALA A 52 6.56 -25.19 -7.49
N PRO A 53 5.52 -24.92 -6.66
CA PRO A 53 5.24 -25.75 -5.48
C PRO A 53 4.88 -27.20 -5.84
N VAL A 54 4.16 -27.42 -6.95
CA VAL A 54 3.80 -28.77 -7.44
C VAL A 54 5.05 -29.51 -7.90
N VAL A 55 5.88 -28.88 -8.73
CA VAL A 55 7.16 -29.44 -9.20
C VAL A 55 8.06 -29.79 -8.01
N ARG A 56 8.17 -28.90 -7.02
CA ARG A 56 8.97 -29.13 -5.80
C ARG A 56 8.44 -30.31 -4.98
N ARG A 57 7.12 -30.49 -4.87
CA ARG A 57 6.51 -31.65 -4.17
C ARG A 57 6.78 -32.95 -4.92
N ILE A 58 6.64 -32.97 -6.24
CA ILE A 58 6.93 -34.16 -7.05
C ILE A 58 8.42 -34.51 -7.00
N ARG A 59 9.30 -33.51 -7.02
CA ARG A 59 10.75 -33.71 -6.86
C ARG A 59 11.13 -34.32 -5.50
N ARG A 60 10.39 -33.98 -4.43
CA ARG A 60 10.59 -34.61 -3.10
C ARG A 60 10.25 -36.10 -3.08
N LEU A 61 9.50 -36.61 -4.06
CA LEU A 61 9.21 -38.04 -4.22
C LEU A 61 10.33 -38.80 -4.95
N GLY A 62 11.46 -38.14 -5.25
CA GLY A 62 12.65 -38.78 -5.84
C GLY A 62 12.78 -38.65 -7.36
N LEU A 63 11.87 -37.94 -8.02
CA LEU A 63 11.95 -37.69 -9.47
C LEU A 63 12.95 -36.56 -9.78
N GLY A 64 13.76 -36.75 -10.84
CA GLY A 64 14.64 -35.71 -11.38
C GLY A 64 13.84 -34.49 -11.88
N GLN A 65 14.52 -33.35 -12.05
CA GLN A 65 13.88 -32.08 -12.41
C GLN A 65 13.01 -32.12 -13.67
N THR A 66 13.50 -32.76 -14.73
CA THR A 66 12.79 -32.89 -15.99
C THR A 66 11.54 -33.75 -15.85
N ALA A 67 11.65 -34.90 -15.18
CA ALA A 67 10.53 -35.78 -14.89
C ALA A 67 9.49 -35.10 -13.99
N ALA A 68 9.93 -34.36 -12.97
CA ALA A 68 9.04 -33.62 -12.08
C ALA A 68 8.30 -32.48 -12.80
N ALA A 69 8.99 -31.75 -13.69
CA ALA A 69 8.38 -30.71 -14.52
C ALA A 69 7.34 -31.28 -15.49
N LEU A 70 7.67 -32.33 -16.23
CA LEU A 70 6.74 -33.01 -17.13
C LEU A 70 5.56 -33.60 -16.37
N ALA A 71 5.79 -34.25 -15.23
CA ALA A 71 4.71 -34.78 -14.40
C ALA A 71 3.77 -33.67 -13.87
N ALA A 72 4.32 -32.53 -13.43
CA ALA A 72 3.51 -31.40 -12.98
C ALA A 72 2.67 -30.81 -14.13
N LEU A 73 3.26 -30.70 -15.32
CA LEU A 73 2.56 -30.21 -16.51
C LEU A 73 1.48 -31.19 -16.97
N SER A 74 1.79 -32.48 -17.04
CA SER A 74 0.82 -33.53 -17.37
C SER A 74 -0.32 -33.59 -16.36
N LEU A 75 -0.02 -33.45 -15.06
CA LEU A 75 -1.04 -33.39 -14.02
C LEU A 75 -1.94 -32.16 -14.21
N SER A 76 -1.37 -30.98 -14.40
CA SER A 76 -2.13 -29.74 -14.60
C SER A 76 -2.98 -29.80 -15.88
N GLY A 77 -2.42 -30.34 -16.96
CA GLY A 77 -3.12 -30.58 -18.22
C GLY A 77 -4.25 -31.59 -18.07
N ALA A 78 -4.05 -32.68 -17.32
CA ALA A 78 -5.09 -33.66 -17.02
C ALA A 78 -6.23 -33.06 -16.19
N VAL A 79 -5.91 -32.22 -15.20
CA VAL A 79 -6.93 -31.47 -14.44
C VAL A 79 -7.70 -30.52 -15.37
N MET A 80 -7.02 -29.71 -16.19
CA MET A 80 -7.70 -28.82 -17.15
C MET A 80 -8.55 -29.59 -18.15
N PHE A 81 -8.09 -30.74 -18.64
CA PHE A 81 -8.84 -31.59 -19.56
C PHE A 81 -10.06 -32.21 -18.90
N GLY A 82 -9.94 -32.71 -17.66
CA GLY A 82 -11.06 -33.22 -16.88
C GLY A 82 -12.11 -32.14 -16.62
N VAL A 83 -11.68 -30.94 -16.25
CA VAL A 83 -12.54 -29.77 -16.07
C VAL A 83 -13.21 -29.35 -17.39
N GLY A 84 -12.44 -29.24 -18.47
CA GLY A 84 -12.93 -28.85 -19.80
C GLY A 84 -13.92 -29.85 -20.39
N SER A 85 -13.65 -31.15 -20.24
CA SER A 85 -14.58 -32.22 -20.66
C SER A 85 -15.87 -32.22 -19.83
N ALA A 86 -15.79 -31.94 -18.52
CA ALA A 86 -16.97 -31.79 -17.68
C ALA A 86 -17.82 -30.57 -18.06
N VAL A 87 -17.22 -29.46 -18.50
CA VAL A 87 -17.96 -28.31 -19.06
C VAL A 87 -18.57 -28.67 -20.40
N PHE A 88 -17.77 -29.27 -21.30
CA PHE A 88 -18.21 -29.60 -22.64
C PHE A 88 -19.41 -30.55 -22.63
N SER A 89 -19.39 -31.56 -21.76
CA SER A 89 -20.52 -32.48 -21.60
C SER A 89 -21.79 -31.77 -21.11
N GLN A 90 -21.64 -30.84 -20.15
CA GLN A 90 -22.76 -30.05 -19.65
C GLN A 90 -23.29 -29.05 -20.68
N VAL A 91 -22.43 -28.41 -21.46
CA VAL A 91 -22.85 -27.52 -22.57
C VAL A 91 -23.58 -28.32 -23.65
N GLY A 92 -23.13 -29.54 -23.95
CA GLY A 92 -23.83 -30.45 -24.86
C GLY A 92 -25.26 -30.77 -24.39
N THR A 93 -25.45 -30.99 -23.09
CA THR A 93 -26.80 -31.16 -22.53
C THR A 93 -27.66 -29.88 -22.59
N LEU A 94 -27.02 -28.71 -22.51
CA LEU A 94 -27.67 -27.39 -22.67
C LEU A 94 -28.19 -27.20 -24.10
N ALA A 95 -27.37 -27.51 -25.10
CA ALA A 95 -27.74 -27.40 -26.51
C ALA A 95 -28.92 -28.31 -26.87
N GLY A 96 -28.98 -29.51 -26.27
CA GLY A 96 -30.11 -30.43 -26.46
C GLY A 96 -31.42 -29.98 -25.80
N SER A 97 -31.36 -29.13 -24.76
CA SER A 97 -32.54 -28.63 -24.03
C SER A 97 -33.00 -27.24 -24.49
N LEU A 98 -32.23 -26.60 -25.38
CA LEU A 98 -32.48 -25.26 -25.94
C LEU A 98 -33.90 -25.07 -26.54
N PRO A 99 -34.46 -26.03 -27.32
CA PRO A 99 -35.81 -25.88 -27.87
C PRO A 99 -36.90 -25.74 -26.79
N SER A 100 -36.68 -26.31 -25.59
CA SER A 100 -37.63 -26.20 -24.47
C SER A 100 -37.64 -24.82 -23.80
N TYR A 101 -36.53 -24.07 -23.91
CA TYR A 101 -36.38 -22.75 -23.27
C TYR A 101 -36.75 -21.59 -24.20
N GLU A 102 -36.90 -21.82 -25.51
CA GLU A 102 -37.23 -20.78 -26.48
C GLU A 102 -38.54 -20.06 -26.17
N ALA A 103 -39.53 -20.77 -25.64
CA ALA A 103 -40.84 -20.19 -25.30
C ALA A 103 -40.70 -19.15 -24.18
N ASN A 104 -39.93 -19.47 -23.12
CA ASN A 104 -39.68 -18.57 -22.00
C ASN A 104 -38.87 -17.34 -22.42
N VAL A 105 -37.84 -17.55 -23.25
CA VAL A 105 -37.01 -16.46 -23.78
C VAL A 105 -37.84 -15.52 -24.67
N ARG A 106 -38.63 -16.06 -25.60
CA ARG A 106 -39.52 -15.24 -26.45
C ARG A 106 -40.55 -14.47 -25.63
N ALA A 107 -41.16 -15.09 -24.61
CA ALA A 107 -42.12 -14.44 -23.72
C ALA A 107 -41.48 -13.28 -22.94
N LYS A 108 -40.27 -13.43 -22.41
CA LYS A 108 -39.55 -12.36 -21.69
C LYS A 108 -39.11 -11.23 -22.60
N VAL A 109 -38.62 -11.54 -23.80
CA VAL A 109 -38.28 -10.50 -24.80
C VAL A 109 -39.52 -9.71 -25.19
N ALA A 110 -40.67 -10.37 -25.40
CA ALA A 110 -41.94 -9.69 -25.67
C ALA A 110 -42.39 -8.82 -24.49
N ALA A 111 -42.29 -9.32 -23.26
CA ALA A 111 -42.63 -8.56 -22.05
C ALA A 111 -41.75 -7.31 -21.86
N ILE A 112 -40.43 -7.43 -22.06
CA ILE A 112 -39.50 -6.29 -21.98
C ILE A 112 -39.77 -5.26 -23.08
N ARG A 113 -40.05 -5.71 -24.31
CA ARG A 113 -40.40 -4.83 -25.43
C ARG A 113 -41.69 -4.06 -25.16
N ALA A 114 -42.72 -4.73 -24.63
CA ALA A 114 -43.98 -4.10 -24.24
C ALA A 114 -43.82 -3.07 -23.11
N LEU A 115 -42.95 -3.35 -22.14
CA LEU A 115 -42.67 -2.43 -21.02
C LEU A 115 -41.79 -1.23 -21.43
N THR A 116 -40.90 -1.40 -22.41
CA THR A 116 -39.85 -0.41 -22.74
C THR A 116 -40.11 0.29 -24.06
N ILE A 117 -40.20 -0.46 -25.16
CA ILE A 117 -40.31 0.10 -26.51
C ILE A 117 -41.69 0.71 -26.73
N ASP A 118 -42.75 -0.02 -26.35
CA ASP A 118 -44.12 0.46 -26.58
C ASP A 118 -44.43 1.67 -25.69
N ARG A 119 -43.92 1.70 -24.45
CA ARG A 119 -44.08 2.87 -23.57
C ARG A 119 -43.24 4.08 -23.99
N ILE A 120 -42.02 3.88 -24.51
CA ILE A 120 -41.21 4.98 -25.05
C ILE A 120 -41.82 5.48 -26.37
N ALA A 121 -42.36 4.59 -27.20
CA ALA A 121 -43.07 4.96 -28.42
C ALA A 121 -44.36 5.74 -28.09
N GLU A 122 -45.16 5.30 -27.12
CA GLU A 122 -46.32 6.03 -26.63
C GLU A 122 -45.95 7.38 -25.98
N ALA A 123 -44.87 7.44 -25.20
CA ALA A 123 -44.39 8.68 -24.60
C ALA A 123 -43.87 9.66 -25.67
N LYS A 124 -43.19 9.15 -26.70
CA LYS A 124 -42.76 9.93 -27.87
C LYS A 124 -43.95 10.40 -28.71
N ASP A 125 -45.00 9.58 -28.87
CA ASP A 125 -46.22 9.97 -29.58
C ASP A 125 -47.03 11.01 -28.78
N ARG A 126 -47.14 10.86 -27.45
CA ARG A 126 -47.74 11.89 -26.58
C ARG A 126 -46.94 13.19 -26.60
N ALA A 127 -45.60 13.12 -26.54
CA ALA A 127 -44.75 14.29 -26.68
C ALA A 127 -44.85 14.91 -28.08
N GLY A 128 -44.93 14.09 -29.13
CA GLY A 128 -45.13 14.52 -30.51
C GLY A 128 -46.47 15.19 -30.75
N ARG A 129 -47.55 14.74 -30.08
CA ARG A 129 -48.87 15.38 -30.11
C ARG A 129 -48.90 16.71 -29.34
N LEU A 130 -48.19 16.80 -28.22
CA LEU A 130 -48.05 18.04 -27.45
C LEU A 130 -47.14 19.08 -28.14
N ILE A 131 -46.20 18.61 -28.98
CA ILE A 131 -45.33 19.47 -29.82
C ILE A 131 -46.02 19.80 -31.16
N GLY A 132 -46.87 18.90 -31.66
CA GLY A 132 -47.63 19.03 -32.91
C GLY A 132 -48.82 19.98 -32.84
N GLU A 133 -49.20 20.46 -31.66
CA GLU A 133 -50.26 21.45 -31.48
C GLU A 133 -49.83 22.89 -31.87
N ALA A 134 -48.62 23.06 -32.40
CA ALA A 134 -48.07 24.35 -32.82
C ALA A 134 -47.63 24.45 -34.29
N LEU A 135 -47.86 23.45 -35.16
CA LEU A 135 -47.52 23.56 -36.59
C LEU A 135 -48.61 22.96 -37.50
N PRO A 136 -49.02 23.65 -38.59
CA PRO A 136 -50.06 23.20 -39.53
C PRO A 136 -49.75 21.88 -40.26
N GLU A 137 -50.81 21.13 -40.58
CA GLU A 137 -50.82 19.93 -41.43
C GLU A 137 -50.01 20.12 -42.73
N PRO A 138 -49.23 19.12 -43.16
CA PRO A 138 -48.91 18.95 -44.57
C PRO A 138 -50.03 18.16 -45.28
N ALA A 139 -50.28 18.58 -46.52
CA ALA A 139 -51.32 18.14 -47.44
C ALA A 139 -51.26 16.63 -47.81
N PRO A 140 -52.34 16.06 -48.40
CA PRO A 140 -52.43 14.65 -48.74
C PRO A 140 -51.44 14.28 -49.87
N GLU A 141 -50.63 13.25 -49.65
CA GLU A 141 -49.77 12.67 -50.68
C GLU A 141 -50.63 11.82 -51.64
N GLU A 142 -50.47 12.09 -52.94
CA GLU A 142 -51.23 11.48 -54.03
C GLU A 142 -51.13 9.96 -54.06
N VAL A 143 -52.29 9.30 -54.08
CA VAL A 143 -52.45 7.89 -54.44
C VAL A 143 -52.13 7.74 -55.94
N ARG A 144 -50.98 7.13 -56.27
CA ARG A 144 -50.74 6.58 -57.62
C ARG A 144 -51.50 5.25 -57.78
N PRO A 145 -52.19 5.01 -58.90
CA PRO A 145 -52.94 3.79 -59.11
C PRO A 145 -52.02 2.57 -59.28
N ALA A 146 -52.42 1.48 -58.62
CA ALA A 146 -51.85 0.16 -58.77
C ALA A 146 -51.97 -0.35 -60.21
N ALA A 147 -50.87 -0.84 -60.78
CA ALA A 147 -50.88 -1.70 -61.95
C ALA A 147 -51.10 -3.18 -61.53
N PRO A 148 -51.69 -4.02 -62.37
CA PRO A 148 -52.25 -5.32 -61.96
C PRO A 148 -51.17 -6.37 -61.68
N ALA A 149 -51.38 -7.14 -60.63
CA ALA A 149 -50.61 -8.32 -60.28
C ALA A 149 -50.75 -9.43 -61.35
N ALA A 150 -49.62 -9.94 -61.83
CA ALA A 150 -49.55 -11.23 -62.48
C ALA A 150 -49.32 -12.34 -61.41
N PRO A 151 -49.98 -13.50 -61.51
CA PRO A 151 -49.86 -14.57 -60.53
C PRO A 151 -48.62 -15.43 -60.82
N HIS A 152 -47.57 -15.29 -60.01
CA HIS A 152 -46.56 -16.35 -59.90
C HIS A 152 -46.88 -17.22 -58.69
N ALA A 153 -47.49 -18.36 -58.98
CA ALA A 153 -47.48 -19.51 -58.10
C ALA A 153 -46.03 -20.02 -58.00
N SER A 154 -45.42 -19.88 -56.82
CA SER A 154 -44.24 -20.65 -56.43
C SER A 154 -44.61 -21.52 -55.24
N THR A 155 -44.76 -22.80 -55.52
CA THR A 155 -44.80 -23.91 -54.57
C THR A 155 -43.59 -23.81 -53.63
N PRO A 156 -43.73 -23.99 -52.30
CA PRO A 156 -42.58 -24.03 -51.41
C PRO A 156 -41.80 -25.34 -51.64
N ALA A 157 -40.65 -25.24 -52.32
CA ALA A 157 -39.60 -26.25 -52.22
C ALA A 157 -38.90 -26.10 -50.86
N PRO A 158 -38.52 -27.21 -50.18
CA PRO A 158 -37.83 -27.13 -48.89
C PRO A 158 -36.48 -26.45 -49.09
N SER A 159 -36.32 -25.30 -48.44
CA SER A 159 -35.12 -24.47 -48.51
C SER A 159 -33.90 -25.20 -47.91
N ALA A 160 -32.86 -25.37 -48.73
CA ALA A 160 -31.51 -25.73 -48.30
C ALA A 160 -30.79 -24.60 -47.53
N ALA A 161 -31.43 -23.44 -47.32
CA ALA A 161 -30.80 -22.27 -46.68
C ALA A 161 -30.59 -22.41 -45.16
N ALA A 162 -31.18 -23.41 -44.50
CA ALA A 162 -30.92 -23.66 -43.08
C ALA A 162 -29.53 -24.30 -42.82
N ALA A 163 -28.94 -24.96 -43.83
CA ALA A 163 -27.64 -25.61 -43.70
C ALA A 163 -26.46 -24.62 -43.78
N ASP A 164 -26.58 -23.56 -44.59
CA ASP A 164 -25.54 -22.55 -44.76
C ASP A 164 -25.41 -21.61 -43.54
N ASP A 165 -26.51 -21.33 -42.84
CA ASP A 165 -26.49 -20.57 -41.58
C ASP A 165 -25.79 -21.35 -40.45
N ALA A 166 -26.06 -22.66 -40.34
CA ALA A 166 -25.39 -23.52 -39.36
C ALA A 166 -23.89 -23.68 -39.66
N ALA A 167 -23.52 -23.87 -40.93
CA ALA A 167 -22.13 -24.00 -41.34
C ALA A 167 -21.32 -22.70 -41.10
N SER A 168 -21.92 -21.53 -41.35
CA SER A 168 -21.26 -20.24 -41.11
C SER A 168 -21.12 -19.91 -39.62
N LEU A 169 -22.09 -20.31 -38.78
CA LEU A 169 -22.01 -20.20 -37.32
C LEU A 169 -20.93 -21.12 -36.74
N VAL A 170 -20.83 -22.36 -37.23
CA VAL A 170 -19.76 -23.30 -36.83
C VAL A 170 -18.39 -22.78 -37.27
N ALA A 171 -18.26 -22.23 -38.49
CA ALA A 171 -17.01 -21.63 -38.96
C ALA A 171 -16.59 -20.41 -38.12
N LYS A 172 -17.54 -19.55 -37.73
CA LYS A 172 -17.29 -18.41 -36.83
C LYS A 172 -16.89 -18.88 -35.42
N ALA A 173 -17.54 -19.90 -34.88
CA ALA A 173 -17.20 -20.48 -33.59
C ALA A 173 -15.81 -21.14 -33.60
N LEU A 174 -15.50 -21.93 -34.64
CA LEU A 174 -14.18 -22.53 -34.82
C LEU A 174 -13.08 -21.47 -34.99
N GLY A 175 -13.34 -20.40 -35.76
CA GLY A 175 -12.43 -19.27 -35.91
C GLY A 175 -12.18 -18.51 -34.61
N ALA A 176 -13.21 -18.31 -33.78
CA ALA A 176 -13.09 -17.66 -32.49
C ALA A 176 -12.26 -18.47 -31.46
N ILE A 177 -12.27 -19.81 -31.57
CA ILE A 177 -11.52 -20.71 -30.69
C ILE A 177 -10.05 -20.85 -31.13
N TRP A 178 -9.77 -20.73 -32.43
CA TRP A 178 -8.44 -20.98 -32.99
C TRP A 178 -7.37 -20.00 -32.48
N GLY A 179 -7.71 -18.72 -32.31
CA GLY A 179 -6.81 -17.70 -31.79
C GLY A 179 -6.31 -17.99 -30.37
N PRO A 180 -7.21 -18.12 -29.38
CA PRO A 180 -6.85 -18.49 -28.01
C PRO A 180 -6.11 -19.83 -27.92
N LEU A 181 -6.49 -20.81 -28.75
CA LEU A 181 -5.84 -22.13 -28.78
C LEU A 181 -4.40 -22.06 -29.29
N GLY A 182 -4.14 -21.26 -30.33
CA GLY A 182 -2.79 -20.99 -30.82
C GLY A 182 -1.93 -20.33 -29.74
N MET A 183 -2.47 -19.33 -29.05
CA MET A 183 -1.75 -18.68 -27.93
C MET A 183 -1.49 -19.65 -26.78
N LEU A 184 -2.46 -20.49 -26.42
CA LEU A 184 -2.29 -21.54 -25.42
C LEU A 184 -1.15 -22.51 -25.81
N GLY A 185 -1.09 -22.93 -27.08
CA GLY A 185 -0.02 -23.79 -27.58
C GLY A 185 1.37 -23.17 -27.40
N VAL A 186 1.52 -21.89 -27.76
CA VAL A 186 2.78 -21.14 -27.57
C VAL A 186 3.12 -21.00 -26.07
N VAL A 187 2.14 -20.64 -25.24
CA VAL A 187 2.30 -20.55 -23.78
C VAL A 187 2.79 -21.88 -23.21
N VAL A 188 2.14 -22.99 -23.56
CA VAL A 188 2.50 -24.33 -23.06
C VAL A 188 3.91 -24.70 -23.52
N LEU A 189 4.25 -24.43 -24.78
CA LEU A 189 5.60 -24.65 -25.30
C LEU A 189 6.65 -23.87 -24.49
N VAL A 190 6.45 -22.56 -24.31
CA VAL A 190 7.37 -21.72 -23.54
C VAL A 190 7.42 -22.15 -22.07
N LEU A 191 6.28 -22.54 -21.48
CA LEU A 191 6.20 -23.03 -20.11
C LEU A 191 7.01 -24.32 -19.93
N ILE A 192 6.97 -25.24 -20.90
CA ILE A 192 7.82 -26.45 -20.88
C ILE A 192 9.30 -26.04 -20.79
N PHE A 193 9.76 -25.14 -21.66
CA PHE A 193 11.14 -24.66 -21.61
C PHE A 193 11.46 -23.96 -20.29
N VAL A 194 10.57 -23.09 -19.80
CA VAL A 194 10.75 -22.40 -18.51
C VAL A 194 10.88 -23.38 -17.35
N LEU A 195 10.10 -24.46 -17.32
CA LEU A 195 10.17 -25.46 -16.26
C LEU A 195 11.39 -26.38 -16.38
N LEU A 196 11.77 -26.77 -17.60
CA LEU A 196 12.95 -27.61 -17.84
C LEU A 196 14.25 -26.86 -17.54
N GLU A 197 14.33 -25.59 -17.97
CA GLU A 197 15.50 -24.71 -17.83
C GLU A 197 15.38 -23.73 -16.66
N GLN A 198 14.52 -23.99 -15.66
CA GLN A 198 14.27 -23.06 -14.56
C GLN A 198 15.55 -22.58 -13.84
N ASP A 199 16.55 -23.46 -13.66
CA ASP A 199 17.79 -23.13 -12.95
C ASP A 199 18.72 -22.30 -13.85
N SER A 200 18.87 -22.67 -15.12
CA SER A 200 19.68 -21.91 -16.08
C SER A 200 19.08 -20.53 -16.37
N LEU A 201 17.75 -20.43 -16.49
CA LEU A 201 17.05 -19.17 -16.69
C LEU A 201 17.20 -18.26 -15.47
N ARG A 202 17.06 -18.81 -14.26
CA ARG A 202 17.28 -18.07 -13.02
C ARG A 202 18.71 -17.55 -12.94
N ASP A 203 19.72 -18.38 -13.19
CA ASP A 203 21.13 -17.97 -13.13
C ASP A 203 21.46 -16.91 -14.19
N ARG A 204 20.92 -17.05 -15.40
CA ARG A 204 21.05 -16.04 -16.47
C ARG A 204 20.40 -14.71 -16.10
N LEU A 205 19.21 -14.75 -15.49
CA LEU A 205 18.52 -13.55 -15.01
C LEU A 205 19.28 -12.86 -13.87
N ILE A 206 19.79 -13.63 -12.90
CA ILE A 206 20.65 -13.10 -11.81
C ILE A 206 21.89 -12.43 -12.41
N ARG A 207 22.51 -13.04 -13.42
CA ARG A 207 23.69 -12.44 -14.08
C ARG A 207 23.35 -11.19 -14.89
N LEU A 208 22.20 -11.16 -15.56
CA LEU A 208 21.76 -10.02 -16.38
C LEU A 208 21.37 -8.81 -15.52
N VAL A 209 20.63 -9.04 -14.44
CA VAL A 209 20.12 -7.99 -13.55
C VAL A 209 21.13 -7.62 -12.47
N GLY A 210 21.91 -8.58 -11.99
CA GLY A 210 22.78 -8.44 -10.83
C GLY A 210 23.97 -7.54 -11.04
N GLY A 211 24.53 -7.41 -12.24
CA GLY A 211 25.69 -6.55 -12.48
C GLY A 211 26.80 -6.76 -11.43
N GLN A 212 27.01 -5.76 -10.55
CA GLN A 212 27.94 -5.83 -9.42
C GLN A 212 27.35 -6.38 -8.10
N ASP A 213 26.02 -6.46 -7.97
CA ASP A 213 25.29 -6.96 -6.80
C ASP A 213 24.45 -8.22 -7.11
N LEU A 214 25.15 -9.35 -7.27
CA LEU A 214 24.52 -10.66 -7.44
C LEU A 214 23.66 -11.08 -6.24
N ARG A 215 24.01 -10.62 -5.03
CA ARG A 215 23.27 -10.94 -3.79
C ARG A 215 21.89 -10.26 -3.81
N GLY A 216 21.84 -8.97 -4.12
CA GLY A 216 20.61 -8.20 -4.28
C GLY A 216 19.68 -8.82 -5.34
N ALA A 217 20.20 -9.14 -6.52
CA ALA A 217 19.41 -9.77 -7.59
C ALA A 217 18.88 -11.17 -7.22
N THR A 218 19.70 -11.99 -6.54
CA THR A 218 19.26 -13.32 -6.07
C THR A 218 18.16 -13.21 -5.04
N ASN A 219 18.28 -12.27 -4.09
CA ASN A 219 17.26 -12.03 -3.07
C ASN A 219 15.96 -11.52 -3.69
N ALA A 220 16.03 -10.61 -4.67
CA ALA A 220 14.87 -10.11 -5.40
C ALA A 220 14.11 -11.23 -6.11
N LEU A 221 14.82 -12.10 -6.83
CA LEU A 221 14.21 -13.24 -7.54
C LEU A 221 13.58 -14.26 -6.58
N ASN A 222 14.22 -14.53 -5.45
CA ASN A 222 13.67 -15.44 -4.44
C ASN A 222 12.42 -14.87 -3.76
N ASP A 223 12.47 -13.61 -3.34
CA ASP A 223 11.35 -12.92 -2.70
C ASP A 223 10.16 -12.81 -3.68
N ALA A 224 10.42 -12.46 -4.93
CA ALA A 224 9.39 -12.40 -5.97
C ALA A 224 8.77 -13.78 -6.20
N GLY A 225 9.60 -14.81 -6.36
CA GLY A 225 9.13 -16.18 -6.56
C GLY A 225 8.31 -16.73 -5.39
N GLU A 226 8.69 -16.45 -4.15
CA GLU A 226 7.96 -16.90 -2.97
C GLU A 226 6.61 -16.18 -2.83
N ARG A 227 6.60 -14.84 -2.95
CA ARG A 227 5.36 -14.04 -2.88
C ARG A 227 4.40 -14.41 -3.99
N LEU A 228 4.90 -14.57 -5.21
CA LEU A 228 4.09 -14.93 -6.37
C LEU A 228 3.52 -16.34 -6.26
N SER A 229 4.32 -17.31 -5.80
CA SER A 229 3.85 -18.67 -5.56
C SER A 229 2.76 -18.70 -4.49
N ARG A 230 2.95 -17.98 -3.38
CA ARG A 230 1.95 -17.86 -2.31
C ARG A 230 0.66 -17.19 -2.79
N TYR A 231 0.78 -16.14 -3.60
CA TYR A 231 -0.34 -15.46 -4.25
C TYR A 231 -1.15 -16.43 -5.12
N PHE A 232 -0.52 -17.14 -6.06
CA PHE A 232 -1.24 -18.05 -6.96
C PHE A 232 -1.91 -19.22 -6.22
N VAL A 233 -1.24 -19.80 -5.21
CA VAL A 233 -1.82 -20.86 -4.40
C VAL A 233 -3.05 -20.35 -3.64
N SER A 234 -2.95 -19.17 -3.03
CA SER A 234 -4.06 -18.56 -2.29
C SER A 234 -5.22 -18.20 -3.22
N GLN A 235 -4.93 -17.59 -4.38
CA GLN A 235 -5.92 -17.26 -5.39
C GLN A 235 -6.64 -18.50 -5.92
N PHE A 236 -5.90 -19.57 -6.21
CA PHE A 236 -6.48 -20.84 -6.63
C PHE A 236 -7.38 -21.45 -5.55
N ALA A 237 -6.94 -21.43 -4.28
CA ALA A 237 -7.71 -21.95 -3.16
C ALA A 237 -9.01 -21.16 -2.93
N VAL A 238 -8.95 -19.82 -2.97
CA VAL A 238 -10.12 -18.94 -2.86
C VAL A 238 -11.07 -19.19 -4.04
N ASN A 239 -10.57 -19.18 -5.27
CA ASN A 239 -11.41 -19.38 -6.46
C ASN A 239 -12.07 -20.76 -6.46
N LEU A 240 -11.37 -21.79 -6.01
CA LEU A 240 -11.94 -23.13 -5.84
C LEU A 240 -13.02 -23.15 -4.76
N GLY A 241 -12.77 -22.53 -3.61
CA GLY A 241 -13.76 -22.40 -2.53
C GLY A 241 -15.03 -21.67 -3.00
N VAL A 242 -14.87 -20.56 -3.72
CA VAL A 242 -15.98 -19.80 -4.32
C VAL A 242 -16.74 -20.65 -5.32
N ALA A 243 -16.06 -21.36 -6.23
CA ALA A 243 -16.71 -22.25 -7.18
C ALA A 243 -17.54 -23.33 -6.47
N LEU A 244 -16.99 -23.95 -5.43
CA LEU A 244 -17.71 -24.96 -4.64
C LEU A 244 -18.94 -24.38 -3.95
N VAL A 245 -18.81 -23.24 -3.27
CA VAL A 245 -19.94 -22.58 -2.57
C VAL A 245 -21.02 -22.17 -3.56
N VAL A 246 -20.66 -21.49 -4.66
CA VAL A 246 -21.60 -21.08 -5.70
C VAL A 246 -22.28 -22.31 -6.31
N GLY A 247 -21.54 -23.37 -6.62
CA GLY A 247 -22.09 -24.60 -7.18
C GLY A 247 -23.08 -25.31 -6.27
N VAL A 248 -22.76 -25.44 -4.99
CA VAL A 248 -23.66 -26.04 -4.00
C VAL A 248 -24.92 -25.20 -3.84
N VAL A 249 -24.78 -23.88 -3.69
CA VAL A 249 -25.94 -22.99 -3.50
C VAL A 249 -26.83 -22.96 -4.74
N LEU A 250 -26.27 -22.86 -5.95
CA LEU A 250 -27.06 -22.89 -7.19
C LEU A 250 -27.73 -24.25 -7.40
N ALA A 251 -27.08 -25.36 -7.03
CA ALA A 251 -27.68 -26.68 -7.09
C ALA A 251 -28.87 -26.82 -6.11
N LEU A 252 -28.74 -26.29 -4.89
CA LEU A 252 -29.83 -26.26 -3.90
C LEU A 252 -31.01 -25.39 -4.34
N LEU A 253 -30.74 -24.33 -5.10
CA LEU A 253 -31.77 -23.48 -5.72
C LEU A 253 -32.45 -24.13 -6.94
N GLY A 254 -32.00 -25.31 -7.35
CA GLY A 254 -32.55 -26.04 -8.49
C GLY A 254 -32.12 -25.48 -9.84
N LEU A 255 -31.08 -24.63 -9.92
CA LEU A 255 -30.57 -24.14 -11.19
C LEU A 255 -29.93 -25.30 -11.97
N PRO A 256 -30.41 -25.63 -13.18
CA PRO A 256 -29.81 -26.67 -13.99
C PRO A 256 -28.35 -26.37 -14.33
N GLN A 257 -27.53 -27.42 -14.42
CA GLN A 257 -26.10 -27.31 -14.75
C GLN A 257 -25.32 -26.35 -13.84
N ALA A 258 -25.70 -26.28 -12.55
CA ALA A 258 -25.02 -25.47 -11.52
C ALA A 258 -23.49 -25.63 -11.52
N ALA A 259 -22.99 -26.83 -11.85
CA ALA A 259 -21.55 -27.10 -11.92
C ALA A 259 -20.84 -26.32 -13.06
N VAL A 260 -21.47 -26.08 -14.22
CA VAL A 260 -20.90 -25.21 -15.27
C VAL A 260 -20.75 -23.79 -14.74
N TRP A 261 -21.80 -23.25 -14.13
CA TRP A 261 -21.82 -21.87 -13.67
C TRP A 261 -20.85 -21.64 -12.51
N ALA A 262 -20.76 -22.60 -11.60
CA ALA A 262 -19.77 -22.65 -10.52
C ALA A 262 -18.33 -22.62 -11.05
N LEU A 263 -18.04 -23.49 -12.01
CA LEU A 263 -16.72 -23.60 -12.60
C LEU A 263 -16.37 -22.37 -13.43
N LEU A 264 -17.33 -21.86 -14.20
CA LEU A 264 -17.19 -20.61 -14.93
C LEU A 264 -16.89 -19.46 -13.97
N ALA A 265 -17.60 -19.38 -12.84
CA ALA A 265 -17.34 -18.39 -11.80
C ALA A 265 -15.93 -18.51 -11.22
N GLY A 266 -15.48 -19.74 -10.89
CA GLY A 266 -14.12 -19.98 -10.39
C GLY A 266 -13.03 -19.61 -11.39
N VAL A 267 -13.20 -19.96 -12.67
CA VAL A 267 -12.25 -19.67 -13.75
C VAL A 267 -12.23 -18.18 -14.06
N LEU A 268 -13.38 -17.55 -14.27
CA LEU A 268 -13.44 -16.13 -14.60
C LEU A 268 -12.98 -15.27 -13.44
N ARG A 269 -13.12 -15.69 -12.17
CA ARG A 269 -12.62 -14.95 -11.00
C ARG A 269 -11.10 -14.70 -11.02
N PHE A 270 -10.33 -15.40 -11.87
CA PHE A 270 -8.94 -15.01 -12.11
C PHE A 270 -8.79 -13.64 -12.77
N ILE A 271 -9.80 -13.15 -13.49
CA ILE A 271 -9.85 -11.82 -14.13
C ILE A 271 -10.46 -10.82 -13.14
N PRO A 272 -9.66 -9.90 -12.55
CA PRO A 272 -10.14 -8.93 -11.57
C PRO A 272 -11.29 -8.06 -12.11
N TYR A 273 -12.24 -7.72 -11.24
CA TYR A 273 -13.40 -6.82 -11.47
C TYR A 273 -14.41 -7.24 -12.54
N VAL A 274 -13.99 -7.96 -13.58
CA VAL A 274 -14.82 -8.30 -14.74
C VAL A 274 -15.30 -9.74 -14.66
N GLY A 275 -14.45 -10.65 -14.21
CA GLY A 275 -14.69 -12.07 -14.32
C GLY A 275 -15.90 -12.58 -13.56
N PHE A 276 -15.94 -12.33 -12.25
CA PHE A 276 -17.03 -12.83 -11.40
C PHE A 276 -18.40 -12.23 -11.77
N PRO A 277 -18.52 -10.91 -12.06
CA PRO A 277 -19.75 -10.34 -12.61
C PRO A 277 -20.15 -10.91 -13.97
N ALA A 278 -19.19 -11.18 -14.86
CA ALA A 278 -19.49 -11.82 -16.15
C ALA A 278 -20.05 -13.23 -15.97
N ALA A 279 -19.49 -14.02 -15.04
CA ALA A 279 -20.04 -15.33 -14.69
C ALA A 279 -21.45 -15.21 -14.09
N ALA A 280 -21.68 -14.24 -13.22
CA ALA A 280 -23.00 -13.95 -12.65
C ALA A 280 -24.03 -13.59 -13.73
N ALA A 281 -23.64 -12.74 -14.68
CA ALA A 281 -24.49 -12.34 -15.80
C ALA A 281 -24.86 -13.52 -16.70
N CYS A 282 -23.90 -14.38 -17.03
CA CYS A 282 -24.17 -15.59 -17.82
C CYS A 282 -25.10 -16.56 -17.07
N ALA A 283 -24.85 -16.81 -15.79
CA ALA A 283 -25.70 -17.67 -14.96
C ALA A 283 -27.12 -17.11 -14.79
N ALA A 284 -27.25 -15.79 -14.57
CA ALA A 284 -28.53 -15.10 -14.48
C ALA A 284 -29.30 -15.10 -15.81
N GLY A 285 -28.59 -14.93 -16.94
CA GLY A 285 -29.15 -15.05 -18.27
C GLY A 285 -29.71 -16.45 -18.53
N PHE A 286 -28.99 -17.49 -18.10
CA PHE A 286 -29.48 -18.86 -18.18
C PHE A 286 -30.66 -19.11 -17.23
N ALA A 287 -30.61 -18.63 -15.99
CA ALA A 287 -31.72 -18.70 -15.05
C ALA A 287 -32.99 -18.06 -15.63
N ALA A 288 -32.85 -16.98 -16.41
CA ALA A 288 -33.98 -16.32 -17.07
C ALA A 288 -34.59 -17.17 -18.20
N ALA A 289 -33.83 -18.06 -18.83
CA ALA A 289 -34.31 -18.97 -19.85
C ALA A 289 -35.04 -20.18 -19.24
N VAL A 290 -34.57 -20.66 -18.08
CA VAL A 290 -35.11 -21.82 -17.38
C VAL A 290 -36.43 -21.52 -16.66
N ASP A 291 -36.45 -20.45 -15.86
CA ASP A 291 -37.61 -20.10 -15.03
C ASP A 291 -38.62 -19.23 -15.82
N PRO A 292 -39.92 -19.61 -15.88
CA PRO A 292 -40.97 -18.74 -16.40
C PRO A 292 -41.04 -17.40 -15.64
N GLY A 293 -40.73 -17.41 -14.35
CA GLY A 293 -40.66 -16.23 -13.48
C GLY A 293 -39.30 -15.51 -13.52
N TRP A 294 -39.20 -14.39 -12.80
CA TRP A 294 -37.93 -13.67 -12.58
C TRP A 294 -37.24 -14.06 -11.27
N HIS A 295 -37.88 -14.89 -10.44
CA HIS A 295 -37.41 -15.25 -9.12
C HIS A 295 -36.02 -15.91 -9.18
N LEU A 296 -35.85 -16.91 -10.05
CA LEU A 296 -34.57 -17.62 -10.15
C LEU A 296 -33.42 -16.69 -10.58
N VAL A 297 -33.71 -15.68 -11.42
CA VAL A 297 -32.73 -14.67 -11.85
C VAL A 297 -32.28 -13.82 -10.66
N TYR A 298 -33.21 -13.27 -9.89
CA TYR A 298 -32.89 -12.39 -8.76
C TYR A 298 -32.17 -13.15 -7.65
N VAL A 299 -32.61 -14.37 -7.33
CA VAL A 299 -31.94 -15.18 -6.31
C VAL A 299 -30.54 -15.61 -6.78
N THR A 300 -30.36 -15.97 -8.06
CA THR A 300 -29.03 -16.26 -8.63
C THR A 300 -28.11 -15.05 -8.49
N LEU A 301 -28.55 -13.86 -8.91
CA LEU A 301 -27.76 -12.64 -8.77
C LEU A 301 -27.44 -12.31 -7.31
N LEU A 302 -28.41 -12.48 -6.41
CA LEU A 302 -28.22 -12.28 -4.98
C LEU A 302 -27.14 -13.21 -4.41
N VAL A 303 -27.13 -14.48 -4.81
CA VAL A 303 -26.09 -15.44 -4.39
C VAL A 303 -24.70 -14.95 -4.81
N PHE A 304 -24.53 -14.56 -6.07
CA PHE A 304 -23.24 -14.03 -6.54
C PHE A 304 -22.85 -12.77 -5.74
N VAL A 305 -23.74 -11.81 -5.56
CA VAL A 305 -23.45 -10.59 -4.79
C VAL A 305 -23.09 -10.89 -3.33
N VAL A 306 -23.83 -11.77 -2.67
CA VAL A 306 -23.56 -12.15 -1.26
C VAL A 306 -22.23 -12.88 -1.14
N VAL A 307 -21.94 -13.83 -2.04
CA VAL A 307 -20.67 -14.55 -2.05
C VAL A 307 -19.51 -13.59 -2.31
N GLU A 308 -19.64 -12.67 -3.28
CA GLU A 308 -18.62 -11.66 -3.55
C GLU A 308 -18.36 -10.79 -2.32
N LEU A 309 -19.42 -10.30 -1.68
CA LEU A 309 -19.31 -9.42 -0.52
C LEU A 309 -18.65 -10.14 0.67
N LEU A 310 -19.00 -11.41 0.92
CA LEU A 310 -18.39 -12.22 1.96
C LEU A 310 -16.90 -12.50 1.65
N VAL A 311 -16.59 -12.85 0.41
CA VAL A 311 -15.21 -13.16 0.01
C VAL A 311 -14.35 -11.90 0.09
N ALA A 312 -14.78 -10.81 -0.55
CA ALA A 312 -14.03 -9.55 -0.61
C ALA A 312 -13.81 -8.89 0.75
N ASN A 313 -14.78 -9.00 1.69
CA ASN A 313 -14.68 -8.33 2.99
C ASN A 313 -14.22 -9.24 4.14
N VAL A 314 -14.29 -10.57 4.01
CA VAL A 314 -13.94 -11.50 5.09
C VAL A 314 -12.78 -12.41 4.69
N VAL A 315 -12.92 -13.14 3.57
CA VAL A 315 -11.95 -14.15 3.17
C VAL A 315 -10.65 -13.51 2.68
N GLU A 316 -10.75 -12.56 1.77
CA GLU A 316 -9.60 -11.91 1.13
C GLU A 316 -8.74 -11.14 2.14
N PRO A 317 -9.28 -10.32 3.07
CA PRO A 317 -8.45 -9.63 4.07
C PRO A 317 -7.74 -10.61 5.02
N GLN A 318 -8.36 -11.73 5.36
CA GLN A 318 -7.75 -12.74 6.23
C GLN A 318 -6.64 -13.52 5.52
N LEU A 319 -6.81 -13.80 4.24
CA LEU A 319 -5.84 -14.58 3.44
C LEU A 319 -4.70 -13.72 2.90
N TYR A 320 -4.97 -12.46 2.56
CA TYR A 320 -4.04 -11.56 1.87
C TYR A 320 -3.49 -10.42 2.73
N GLY A 321 -4.05 -10.17 3.92
CA GLY A 321 -3.88 -8.94 4.70
C GLY A 321 -2.44 -8.52 5.01
N HIS A 322 -1.44 -9.41 4.93
CA HIS A 322 -0.03 -9.10 5.20
C HIS A 322 0.95 -9.62 4.13
N THR A 323 0.50 -10.23 3.03
CA THR A 323 1.38 -11.09 2.20
C THR A 323 1.71 -10.58 0.81
N THR A 324 0.92 -9.69 0.21
CA THR A 324 1.22 -9.21 -1.15
C THR A 324 2.21 -8.06 -1.16
N GLY A 325 2.32 -7.25 -0.10
CA GLY A 325 3.26 -6.13 -0.10
C GLY A 325 2.83 -4.95 -0.98
N LEU A 326 1.58 -4.94 -1.46
CA LEU A 326 1.05 -3.96 -2.41
C LEU A 326 -0.03 -3.12 -1.74
N SER A 327 -0.02 -1.81 -1.97
CA SER A 327 -1.12 -0.94 -1.54
C SER A 327 -2.39 -1.22 -2.36
N PRO A 328 -3.60 -1.14 -1.78
CA PRO A 328 -4.86 -1.32 -2.52
C PRO A 328 -5.00 -0.39 -3.72
N PHE A 329 -4.52 0.86 -3.58
CA PHE A 329 -4.48 1.84 -4.67
C PHE A 329 -3.64 1.33 -5.85
N SER A 330 -2.51 0.71 -5.56
CA SER A 330 -1.57 0.17 -6.54
C SER A 330 -2.19 -0.95 -7.35
N VAL A 331 -3.03 -1.79 -6.75
CA VAL A 331 -3.77 -2.85 -7.46
C VAL A 331 -4.71 -2.25 -8.50
N VAL A 332 -5.47 -1.20 -8.14
CA VAL A 332 -6.41 -0.53 -9.05
C VAL A 332 -5.67 0.15 -10.21
N VAL A 333 -4.64 0.95 -9.91
CA VAL A 333 -3.85 1.66 -10.93
C VAL A 333 -3.18 0.68 -11.88
N SER A 334 -2.62 -0.41 -11.33
CA SER A 334 -2.00 -1.46 -12.12
C SER A 334 -3.02 -2.12 -13.04
N ALA A 335 -4.23 -2.43 -12.56
CA ALA A 335 -5.27 -3.08 -13.35
C ALA A 335 -5.65 -2.24 -14.58
N VAL A 336 -5.76 -0.92 -14.39
CA VAL A 336 -6.01 0.03 -15.49
C VAL A 336 -4.81 0.09 -16.44
N ALA A 337 -3.59 0.21 -15.91
CA ALA A 337 -2.38 0.34 -16.73
C ALA A 337 -2.09 -0.92 -17.58
N TRP A 338 -2.06 -2.09 -16.95
CA TRP A 338 -1.83 -3.36 -17.65
C TRP A 338 -3.00 -3.76 -18.53
N GLY A 339 -4.24 -3.48 -18.10
CA GLY A 339 -5.43 -3.65 -18.91
C GLY A 339 -5.40 -2.82 -20.20
N ALA A 340 -4.92 -1.58 -20.12
CA ALA A 340 -4.71 -0.74 -21.31
C ALA A 340 -3.57 -1.26 -22.21
N LEU A 341 -2.51 -1.81 -21.62
CA LEU A 341 -1.33 -2.26 -22.36
C LEU A 341 -1.57 -3.58 -23.12
N TRP A 342 -2.12 -4.59 -22.44
CA TRP A 342 -2.25 -5.96 -22.96
C TRP A 342 -3.70 -6.49 -22.94
N GLY A 343 -4.70 -5.63 -22.73
CA GLY A 343 -6.11 -6.00 -22.75
C GLY A 343 -6.49 -6.94 -21.60
N PRO A 344 -7.39 -7.93 -21.83
CA PRO A 344 -7.84 -8.86 -20.79
C PRO A 344 -6.70 -9.66 -20.16
N VAL A 345 -5.65 -9.99 -20.92
CA VAL A 345 -4.49 -10.73 -20.41
C VAL A 345 -3.64 -9.86 -19.51
N GLY A 346 -3.49 -8.57 -19.84
CA GLY A 346 -2.84 -7.60 -18.96
C GLY A 346 -3.58 -7.43 -17.64
N LEU A 347 -4.91 -7.39 -17.67
CA LEU A 347 -5.74 -7.32 -16.47
C LEU A 347 -5.54 -8.55 -15.56
N LEU A 348 -5.51 -9.75 -16.15
CA LEU A 348 -5.21 -11.01 -15.45
C LEU A 348 -3.80 -11.00 -14.82
N LEU A 349 -2.83 -10.46 -15.53
CA LEU A 349 -1.42 -10.41 -15.10
C LEU A 349 -1.07 -9.18 -14.27
N SER A 350 -2.01 -8.27 -14.03
CA SER A 350 -1.74 -6.99 -13.41
C SER A 350 -1.10 -7.12 -12.04
N THR A 351 -1.77 -7.82 -11.12
CA THR A 351 -1.30 -8.01 -9.75
C THR A 351 0.07 -8.70 -9.68
N PRO A 352 0.30 -9.85 -10.36
CA PRO A 352 1.59 -10.52 -10.28
C PRO A 352 2.74 -9.74 -10.96
N LEU A 353 2.47 -9.01 -12.05
CA LEU A 353 3.49 -8.15 -12.67
C LEU A 353 3.88 -6.98 -11.78
N THR A 354 2.89 -6.29 -11.19
CA THR A 354 3.16 -5.19 -10.27
C THR A 354 3.90 -5.67 -9.02
N LEU A 355 3.58 -6.87 -8.52
CA LEU A 355 4.32 -7.49 -7.44
C LEU A 355 5.81 -7.68 -7.79
N CYS A 356 6.11 -8.20 -8.98
CA CYS A 356 7.49 -8.34 -9.45
C CYS A 356 8.21 -6.98 -9.55
N LEU A 357 7.52 -5.93 -10.02
CA LEU A 357 8.09 -4.58 -10.07
C LEU A 357 8.39 -4.01 -8.67
N VAL A 358 7.48 -4.19 -7.72
CA VAL A 358 7.67 -3.74 -6.32
C VAL A 358 8.82 -4.48 -5.65
N VAL A 359 8.89 -5.81 -5.79
CA VAL A 359 9.97 -6.60 -5.22
C VAL A 359 11.32 -6.23 -5.85
N ALA A 360 11.35 -5.96 -7.15
CA ALA A 360 12.55 -5.44 -7.82
C ALA A 360 12.95 -4.08 -7.23
N GLY A 361 11.99 -3.19 -6.95
CA GLY A 361 12.26 -1.90 -6.29
C GLY A 361 12.84 -2.01 -4.89
N ARG A 362 12.45 -3.04 -4.12
CA ARG A 362 13.00 -3.28 -2.76
C ARG A 362 14.47 -3.65 -2.74
N HIS A 363 14.96 -4.27 -3.82
CA HIS A 363 16.31 -4.85 -3.87
C HIS A 363 17.24 -4.12 -4.84
N VAL A 364 16.70 -3.37 -5.80
CA VAL A 364 17.48 -2.66 -6.81
C VAL A 364 17.27 -1.15 -6.65
N PRO A 365 18.30 -0.39 -6.24
CA PRO A 365 18.18 1.05 -5.98
C PRO A 365 17.63 1.87 -7.14
N ALA A 366 17.95 1.50 -8.38
CA ALA A 366 17.45 2.17 -9.59
C ALA A 366 15.93 2.03 -9.77
N LEU A 367 15.32 1.01 -9.17
CA LEU A 367 13.89 0.68 -9.26
C LEU A 367 13.14 1.03 -7.97
N ALA A 368 13.79 1.63 -6.97
CA ALA A 368 13.21 1.92 -5.64
C ALA A 368 11.90 2.73 -5.71
N PHE A 369 11.73 3.53 -6.76
CA PHE A 369 10.48 4.27 -6.98
C PHE A 369 9.25 3.36 -7.10
N PHE A 370 9.39 2.12 -7.59
CA PHE A 370 8.28 1.18 -7.67
C PHE A 370 7.81 0.71 -6.29
N ASP A 371 8.73 0.47 -5.35
CA ASP A 371 8.36 0.13 -3.97
C ASP A 371 7.74 1.32 -3.24
N ILE A 372 8.23 2.54 -3.48
CA ILE A 372 7.65 3.75 -2.89
C ILE A 372 6.23 4.02 -3.44
N LEU A 373 6.04 3.86 -4.76
CA LEU A 373 4.77 4.16 -5.42
C LEU A 373 3.71 3.06 -5.23
N PHE A 374 4.14 1.80 -5.22
CA PHE A 374 3.23 0.65 -5.24
C PHE A 374 3.31 -0.26 -4.01
N GLY A 375 4.30 -0.07 -3.14
CA GLY A 375 4.46 -0.84 -1.92
C GLY A 375 3.43 -0.52 -0.85
N ASP A 376 3.35 -1.39 0.14
CA ASP A 376 2.53 -1.27 1.34
C ASP A 376 3.24 -0.56 2.51
N ALA A 377 4.53 -0.26 2.35
CA ALA A 377 5.30 0.45 3.36
C ALA A 377 4.85 1.91 3.48
N PRO A 378 4.84 2.48 4.69
CA PRO A 378 4.81 3.92 4.91
C PRO A 378 5.70 4.68 3.90
N ALA A 379 5.13 5.50 3.02
CA ALA A 379 5.92 6.30 2.07
C ALA A 379 6.93 7.25 2.76
N LEU A 380 6.67 7.57 4.04
CA LEU A 380 7.54 8.34 4.92
C LEU A 380 7.74 7.56 6.24
N THR A 381 8.97 7.57 6.77
CA THR A 381 9.27 7.05 8.12
C THR A 381 8.50 7.83 9.19
N LEU A 382 8.34 7.25 10.39
CA LEU A 382 7.64 7.93 11.49
C LEU A 382 8.24 9.31 11.82
N SER A 383 9.56 9.44 11.76
CA SER A 383 10.26 10.72 11.96
C SER A 383 10.04 11.70 10.81
N GLN A 384 10.08 11.23 9.55
CA GLN A 384 9.80 12.08 8.38
C GLN A 384 8.35 12.59 8.38
N ARG A 385 7.38 11.73 8.76
CA ARG A 385 5.98 12.16 8.93
C ARG A 385 5.83 13.18 10.04
N PHE A 386 6.46 12.93 11.19
CA PHE A 386 6.46 13.89 12.30
C PHE A 386 6.99 15.24 11.83
N TYR A 387 8.15 15.26 11.16
CA TYR A 387 8.75 16.47 10.61
C TYR A 387 7.85 17.18 9.60
N GLN A 388 7.33 16.45 8.60
CA GLN A 388 6.48 17.01 7.55
C GLN A 388 5.17 17.58 8.11
N ARG A 389 4.58 16.93 9.12
CA ARG A 389 3.38 17.44 9.80
C ARG A 389 3.65 18.63 10.71
N CYS A 390 4.83 18.70 11.33
CA CYS A 390 5.25 19.91 12.03
C CYS A 390 5.29 21.09 11.05
N LEU A 391 5.88 20.91 9.87
CA LEU A 391 5.91 21.95 8.83
C LEU A 391 4.53 22.30 8.28
N SER A 392 3.62 21.32 8.17
CA SER A 392 2.27 21.55 7.64
C SER A 392 1.27 22.07 8.67
N GLY A 393 1.64 22.18 9.95
CA GLY A 393 0.74 22.66 11.00
C GLY A 393 -0.21 21.60 11.58
N ASP A 394 -0.03 20.30 11.28
CA ASP A 394 -0.98 19.25 11.68
C ASP A 394 -0.65 18.62 13.03
N ALA A 395 -0.91 19.37 14.11
CA ALA A 395 -0.70 18.90 15.48
C ALA A 395 -1.64 17.75 15.89
N VAL A 396 -2.85 17.69 15.30
CA VAL A 396 -3.89 16.72 15.69
C VAL A 396 -3.48 15.32 15.30
N GLU A 397 -2.98 15.15 14.07
CA GLU A 397 -2.56 13.84 13.59
C GLU A 397 -1.30 13.35 14.31
N ILE A 398 -0.35 14.25 14.61
CA ILE A 398 0.82 13.95 15.44
C ILE A 398 0.38 13.45 16.82
N LEU A 399 -0.57 14.12 17.48
CA LEU A 399 -1.08 13.72 18.79
C LEU A 399 -1.75 12.35 18.76
N ALA A 400 -2.54 12.06 17.73
CA ALA A 400 -3.19 10.75 17.57
C ALA A 400 -2.16 9.61 17.43
N GLU A 401 -1.13 9.81 16.60
CA GLU A 401 -0.05 8.84 16.43
C GLU A 401 0.82 8.69 17.68
N ALA A 402 1.19 9.81 18.32
CA ALA A 402 1.96 9.81 19.56
C ALA A 402 1.24 9.04 20.67
N ARG A 403 -0.05 9.30 20.90
CA ARG A 403 -0.85 8.55 21.89
C ARG A 403 -0.91 7.06 21.58
N ASN A 404 -1.10 6.68 20.32
CA ASN A 404 -1.11 5.27 19.91
C ASN A 404 0.24 4.59 20.14
N TYR A 405 1.35 5.28 19.90
CA TYR A 405 2.71 4.78 20.18
C TYR A 405 2.94 4.59 21.69
N LEU A 406 2.57 5.60 22.47
CA LEU A 406 2.76 5.63 23.93
C LEU A 406 1.91 4.59 24.69
N ARG A 407 0.88 4.01 24.06
CA ARG A 407 0.14 2.86 24.65
C ARG A 407 1.00 1.61 24.87
N ARG A 408 2.10 1.45 24.12
CA ARG A 408 2.95 0.25 24.16
C ARG A 408 4.41 0.54 24.50
N ARG A 409 4.83 1.81 24.48
CA ARG A 409 6.22 2.25 24.57
C ARG A 409 6.30 3.51 25.45
N SER A 410 7.48 3.79 26.01
CA SER A 410 7.71 4.97 26.85
C SER A 410 7.83 6.27 26.04
N LEU A 411 7.67 7.41 26.72
CA LEU A 411 7.96 8.72 26.11
C LEU A 411 9.44 8.87 25.74
N ALA A 412 10.34 8.23 26.49
CA ALA A 412 11.77 8.15 26.14
C ALA A 412 11.96 7.47 24.77
N SER A 413 11.32 6.32 24.54
CA SER A 413 11.33 5.62 23.25
C SER A 413 10.77 6.48 22.12
N TYR A 414 9.72 7.26 22.39
CA TYR A 414 9.11 8.16 21.39
C TYR A 414 10.08 9.28 21.00
N CYS A 415 10.75 9.88 21.97
CA CYS A 415 11.78 10.90 21.73
C CYS A 415 12.94 10.32 20.90
N ASP A 416 13.48 9.18 21.30
CA ASP A 416 14.65 8.55 20.64
C ASP A 416 14.36 8.09 19.20
N LYS A 417 13.17 7.52 18.94
CA LYS A 417 12.85 6.89 17.64
C LYS A 417 12.19 7.82 16.63
N ILE A 418 11.55 8.90 17.08
CA ILE A 418 10.71 9.75 16.21
C ILE A 418 11.18 11.20 16.27
N VAL A 419 11.20 11.79 17.46
CA VAL A 419 11.39 13.24 17.63
C VAL A 419 12.83 13.64 17.33
N MET A 420 13.80 12.92 17.86
CA MET A 420 15.21 13.23 17.66
C MET A 420 15.63 13.09 16.18
N PRO A 421 15.28 12.01 15.46
CA PRO A 421 15.48 11.93 14.02
C PRO A 421 14.73 12.99 13.20
N ALA A 422 13.56 13.45 13.64
CA ALA A 422 12.86 14.54 12.98
C ALA A 422 13.55 15.90 13.18
N LEU A 423 14.13 16.14 14.36
CA LEU A 423 14.90 17.36 14.64
C LEU A 423 16.20 17.43 13.83
N GLU A 424 16.82 16.28 13.51
CA GLU A 424 17.96 16.23 12.59
C GLU A 424 17.61 16.69 11.18
N LEU A 425 16.49 16.19 10.64
CA LEU A 425 15.99 16.59 9.33
C LEU A 425 15.74 18.11 9.31
N ALA A 426 15.09 18.62 10.36
CA ALA A 426 14.85 20.05 10.53
C ALA A 426 16.14 20.86 10.61
N ARG A 427 17.17 20.36 11.32
CA ARG A 427 18.46 21.03 11.46
C ARG A 427 19.20 21.10 10.13
N GLY A 428 19.26 20.00 9.37
CA GLY A 428 19.89 19.99 8.05
C GLY A 428 19.22 20.98 7.10
N ASP A 429 17.89 20.98 7.08
CA ASP A 429 17.12 21.91 6.24
C ASP A 429 17.28 23.38 6.68
N PHE A 430 17.44 23.63 7.99
CA PHE A 430 17.74 24.97 8.53
C PHE A 430 19.14 25.45 8.16
N GLU A 431 20.17 24.60 8.31
CA GLU A 431 21.56 24.91 7.94
C GLU A 431 21.67 25.23 6.43
N HIS A 432 20.83 24.59 5.60
CA HIS A 432 20.76 24.84 4.16
C HIS A 432 19.74 25.92 3.73
N GLN A 433 19.09 26.61 4.67
CA GLN A 433 18.07 27.66 4.41
C GLN A 433 16.91 27.20 3.51
N LEU A 434 16.50 25.93 3.61
CA LEU A 434 15.43 25.35 2.79
C LEU A 434 14.01 25.62 3.33
N ILE A 435 13.90 26.13 4.57
CA ILE A 435 12.63 26.38 5.27
C ILE A 435 12.47 27.88 5.51
N SER A 436 11.26 28.42 5.32
CA SER A 436 10.97 29.83 5.63
C SER A 436 10.86 30.09 7.14
N ALA A 437 11.10 31.32 7.58
CA ALA A 437 10.92 31.71 8.98
C ALA A 437 9.48 31.50 9.48
N ASP A 438 8.47 31.63 8.60
CA ASP A 438 7.08 31.32 8.92
C ASP A 438 6.88 29.82 9.17
N GLN A 439 7.41 28.96 8.30
CA GLN A 439 7.33 27.50 8.46
C GLN A 439 8.05 27.04 9.73
N GLN A 440 9.18 27.64 10.08
CA GLN A 440 9.88 27.38 11.33
C GLN A 440 9.02 27.74 12.55
N ARG A 441 8.36 28.91 12.54
CA ARG A 441 7.44 29.32 13.61
C ARG A 441 6.27 28.36 13.75
N VAL A 442 5.66 27.95 12.63
CA VAL A 442 4.57 26.95 12.62
C VAL A 442 5.04 25.62 13.22
N ALA A 443 6.19 25.11 12.79
CA ALA A 443 6.73 23.86 13.30
C ALA A 443 7.01 23.91 14.81
N GLN A 444 7.59 25.00 15.31
CA GLN A 444 7.83 25.19 16.74
C GLN A 444 6.52 25.24 17.54
N GLN A 445 5.49 25.94 17.04
CA GLN A 445 4.18 25.99 17.67
C GLN A 445 3.52 24.60 17.74
N VAL A 446 3.60 23.82 16.66
CA VAL A 446 3.08 22.45 16.61
C VAL A 446 3.79 21.56 17.62
N VAL A 447 5.13 21.59 17.68
CA VAL A 447 5.90 20.80 18.66
C VAL A 447 5.53 21.20 20.08
N ALA A 448 5.41 22.50 20.37
CA ALA A 448 4.99 22.99 21.68
C ALA A 448 3.61 22.44 22.06
N GLN A 449 2.62 22.59 21.17
CA GLN A 449 1.25 22.12 21.37
C GLN A 449 1.19 20.60 21.61
N VAL A 450 1.93 19.82 20.80
CA VAL A 450 1.95 18.35 20.92
C VAL A 450 2.46 17.94 22.30
N PHE A 451 3.60 18.47 22.73
CA PHE A 451 4.20 18.06 24.00
C PHE A 451 3.45 18.59 25.22
N GLU A 452 2.80 19.76 25.13
CA GLU A 452 1.88 20.23 26.17
C GLU A 452 0.67 19.29 26.34
N GLU A 453 0.02 18.92 25.23
CA GLU A 453 -1.15 18.02 25.26
C GLU A 453 -0.78 16.60 25.72
N LEU A 454 0.41 16.09 25.39
CA LEU A 454 0.92 14.81 25.91
C LEU A 454 1.19 14.85 27.43
N ALA A 455 1.47 16.02 28.00
CA ALA A 455 1.72 16.17 29.43
C ALA A 455 0.43 16.31 30.27
N HIS A 456 -0.67 16.78 29.67
CA HIS A 456 -1.91 17.12 30.38
C HIS A 456 -2.84 15.95 30.73
N GLU A 457 -2.54 14.71 30.35
CA GLU A 457 -3.34 13.54 30.75
C GLU A 457 -3.34 13.28 32.27
N SER A 458 -2.50 13.98 33.05
CA SER A 458 -2.42 13.81 34.51
C SER A 458 -3.13 14.87 35.38
N ARG A 459 -3.68 15.98 34.84
CA ARG A 459 -4.58 16.93 35.56
C ARG A 459 -5.02 18.11 34.65
N PRO A 460 -6.28 18.59 34.73
CA PRO A 460 -6.75 19.71 33.92
C PRO A 460 -6.28 21.04 34.53
N ALA A 461 -5.43 21.77 33.82
CA ALA A 461 -5.09 23.16 34.15
C ALA A 461 -5.66 24.12 33.09
N ARG A 462 -6.09 25.29 33.56
CA ARG A 462 -6.84 26.30 32.80
C ARG A 462 -5.98 26.85 31.64
N ARG A 463 -6.39 26.56 30.40
CA ARG A 463 -5.73 26.98 29.16
C ARG A 463 -5.53 28.50 29.10
N ARG A 464 -4.29 28.94 28.95
CA ARG A 464 -3.95 30.27 28.41
C ARG A 464 -3.04 30.04 27.20
N ARG A 465 -3.39 30.59 26.03
CA ARG A 465 -2.55 30.51 24.83
C ARG A 465 -1.21 31.17 25.14
N VAL A 466 -0.14 30.38 25.15
CA VAL A 466 1.23 30.91 25.22
C VAL A 466 1.49 31.60 23.90
N SER A 467 1.78 32.90 23.96
CA SER A 467 2.16 33.70 22.82
C SER A 467 3.63 33.41 22.53
N VAL A 468 3.91 32.61 21.51
CA VAL A 468 5.28 32.31 21.01
C VAL A 468 5.83 33.52 20.22
N LEU A 469 5.67 34.73 20.76
CA LEU A 469 6.04 35.99 20.10
C LEU A 469 7.36 36.58 20.58
N ASP A 470 8.05 35.94 21.52
CA ASP A 470 9.40 36.36 21.91
C ASP A 470 10.42 35.35 21.37
N ASP A 471 11.59 35.85 20.96
CA ASP A 471 12.77 35.16 20.40
C ASP A 471 13.39 34.06 21.32
N GLY A 472 12.58 33.43 22.17
CA GLY A 472 12.98 32.42 23.14
C GLY A 472 13.17 31.03 22.52
N SER A 473 13.98 30.20 23.18
CA SER A 473 14.15 28.82 22.78
C SER A 473 12.87 28.01 23.04
N LEU A 474 12.53 27.12 22.09
CA LEU A 474 11.40 26.19 22.22
C LEU A 474 11.49 25.35 23.51
N GLY A 475 12.72 24.95 23.89
CA GLY A 475 12.97 24.20 25.13
C GLY A 475 12.58 24.97 26.38
N LEU A 476 12.92 26.26 26.48
CA LEU A 476 12.52 27.10 27.61
C LEU A 476 11.01 27.36 27.62
N THR A 477 10.40 27.53 26.45
CA THR A 477 8.94 27.68 26.34
C THR A 477 8.20 26.46 26.89
N LEU A 478 8.65 25.25 26.50
CA LEU A 478 8.12 23.99 27.02
C LEU A 478 8.37 23.86 28.53
N ARG A 479 9.55 24.27 29.01
CA ARG A 479 9.87 24.27 30.44
C ARG A 479 8.92 25.17 31.22
N ASP A 480 8.67 26.39 30.74
CA ASP A 480 7.79 27.36 31.39
C ASP A 480 6.35 26.85 31.44
N ALA A 481 5.84 26.26 30.37
CA ALA A 481 4.52 25.62 30.36
C ALA A 481 4.42 24.52 31.43
N ARG A 482 5.46 23.69 31.56
CA ARG A 482 5.54 22.63 32.59
C ARG A 482 5.64 23.22 34.00
N VAL A 483 6.45 24.26 34.19
CA VAL A 483 6.61 24.96 35.47
C VAL A 483 5.31 25.62 35.91
N GLN A 484 4.54 26.20 35.00
CA GLN A 484 3.22 26.76 35.31
C GLN A 484 2.24 25.67 35.74
N ALA A 485 2.30 24.48 35.13
CA ALA A 485 1.44 23.36 35.48
C ALA A 485 1.81 22.70 36.83
N ALA A 486 3.11 22.59 37.15
CA ALA A 486 3.63 21.87 38.32
C ALA A 486 4.13 22.76 39.48
N GLY A 487 4.17 24.08 39.29
CA GLY A 487 4.78 25.06 40.20
C GLY A 487 6.27 25.30 39.92
N ARG A 488 6.79 26.48 40.31
CA ARG A 488 8.18 26.96 40.08
C ARG A 488 9.26 25.94 40.46
N TRP A 489 9.05 25.25 41.58
CA TRP A 489 9.97 24.23 42.11
C TRP A 489 9.49 22.79 41.90
N GLN A 490 8.33 22.64 41.23
CA GLN A 490 7.83 21.37 40.69
C GLN A 490 7.64 20.27 41.75
N GLY A 491 7.40 20.67 43.01
CA GLY A 491 7.29 19.85 44.21
C GLY A 491 7.89 20.52 45.45
N SER A 492 7.87 19.82 46.58
CA SER A 492 8.58 20.20 47.81
C SER A 492 10.10 20.11 47.59
N LEU A 493 10.89 21.04 48.13
CA LEU A 493 12.35 20.92 48.21
C LEU A 493 12.78 19.99 49.38
N ASN A 494 11.85 19.65 50.27
CA ASN A 494 11.98 18.57 51.25
C ASN A 494 11.61 17.24 50.59
N VAL A 495 12.58 16.64 49.92
CA VAL A 495 12.52 15.27 49.38
C VAL A 495 13.75 14.51 49.87
N ALA A 496 13.71 13.18 49.81
CA ALA A 496 14.80 12.36 50.33
C ALA A 496 16.14 12.67 49.62
N PRO A 497 17.29 12.56 50.31
CA PRO A 497 18.60 12.66 49.68
C PRO A 497 18.70 11.75 48.45
N GLY A 498 19.33 12.23 47.38
CA GLY A 498 19.52 11.48 46.14
C GLY A 498 18.26 11.27 45.26
N SER A 499 17.11 11.86 45.61
CA SER A 499 15.85 11.59 44.91
C SER A 499 15.59 12.44 43.66
N VAL A 500 16.34 13.54 43.47
CA VAL A 500 16.16 14.46 42.34
C VAL A 500 17.17 14.19 41.23
N THR A 501 16.68 14.20 39.99
CA THR A 501 17.50 14.13 38.78
C THR A 501 17.51 15.50 38.09
N LEU A 502 18.69 16.08 37.89
CA LEU A 502 18.84 17.35 37.18
C LEU A 502 19.23 17.10 35.72
N CYS A 503 18.40 17.54 34.78
CA CYS A 503 18.74 17.60 33.36
C CYS A 503 19.31 18.99 33.07
N VAL A 504 20.61 19.08 32.83
CA VAL A 504 21.34 20.35 32.72
C VAL A 504 21.69 20.62 31.27
N SER A 505 21.19 21.71 30.71
CA SER A 505 21.57 22.17 29.36
C SER A 505 22.61 23.28 29.40
N THR A 506 23.59 23.23 28.50
CA THR A 506 24.53 24.35 28.22
C THR A 506 23.86 25.46 27.40
N SER A 507 24.57 26.55 27.08
CA SER A 507 24.03 27.60 26.19
C SER A 507 23.84 27.05 24.77
N GLY A 508 22.58 26.89 24.36
CA GLY A 508 22.22 26.34 23.06
C GLY A 508 20.72 26.06 22.94
N VAL A 509 20.11 26.50 21.85
CA VAL A 509 18.66 26.29 21.62
C VAL A 509 18.32 24.80 21.53
N GLY A 510 19.20 24.02 20.87
CA GLY A 510 19.05 22.56 20.74
C GLY A 510 19.25 21.82 22.08
N SER A 511 20.27 22.17 22.86
CA SER A 511 20.54 21.52 24.16
C SER A 511 19.40 21.79 25.16
N GLN A 512 18.84 22.99 25.15
CA GLN A 512 17.69 23.35 25.98
C GLN A 512 16.43 22.54 25.62
N LEU A 513 16.16 22.34 24.33
CA LEU A 513 15.04 21.50 23.89
C LEU A 513 15.23 20.04 24.30
N VAL A 514 16.41 19.47 24.03
CA VAL A 514 16.73 18.08 24.36
C VAL A 514 16.65 17.85 25.88
N ALA A 515 17.18 18.76 26.69
CA ALA A 515 17.13 18.64 28.14
C ALA A 515 15.70 18.72 28.71
N GLU A 516 14.84 19.58 28.17
CA GLU A 516 13.44 19.65 28.59
C GLU A 516 12.65 18.41 28.14
N LEU A 517 12.87 17.92 26.91
CA LEU A 517 12.28 16.66 26.44
C LEU A 517 12.71 15.48 27.31
N LEU A 518 13.98 15.43 27.71
CA LEU A 518 14.52 14.40 28.60
C LEU A 518 13.86 14.46 29.98
N ALA A 519 13.75 15.67 30.57
CA ALA A 519 13.09 15.86 31.85
C ALA A 519 11.62 15.40 31.80
N ARG A 520 10.91 15.69 30.71
CA ARG A 520 9.53 15.21 30.48
C ARG A 520 9.46 13.69 30.33
N ALA A 521 10.37 13.08 29.57
CA ALA A 521 10.44 11.64 29.37
C ALA A 521 10.69 10.88 30.69
N LEU A 522 11.63 11.37 31.50
CA LEU A 522 11.92 10.81 32.82
C LEU A 522 10.72 10.95 33.77
N ARG A 523 10.05 12.11 33.78
CA ARG A 523 8.86 12.36 34.60
C ARG A 523 7.66 11.51 34.21
N ALA A 524 7.45 11.27 32.92
CA ALA A 524 6.39 10.37 32.43
C ALA A 524 6.52 8.95 32.99
N ASP A 525 7.72 8.57 33.44
CA ASP A 525 8.02 7.26 34.00
C ASP A 525 8.29 7.28 35.52
N GLY A 526 7.89 8.36 36.20
CA GLY A 526 7.88 8.49 37.67
C GLY A 526 9.18 9.02 38.31
N VAL A 527 10.14 9.50 37.53
CA VAL A 527 11.38 10.12 38.05
C VAL A 527 11.14 11.60 38.35
N ASP A 528 11.57 12.11 39.51
CA ASP A 528 11.59 13.56 39.77
C ASP A 528 12.76 14.22 39.01
N ALA A 529 12.57 14.38 37.71
CA ALA A 529 13.52 15.04 36.82
C ALA A 529 13.19 16.54 36.64
N ARG A 530 14.21 17.40 36.64
CA ARG A 530 14.05 18.85 36.50
C ARG A 530 15.03 19.40 35.46
N HIS A 531 14.53 20.16 34.50
CA HIS A 531 15.37 20.91 33.56
C HIS A 531 15.87 22.21 34.21
N VAL A 532 17.20 22.41 34.16
CA VAL A 532 17.91 23.60 34.65
C VAL A 532 18.97 24.00 33.62
N THR A 533 19.20 25.29 33.43
CA THR A 533 20.30 25.78 32.58
C THR A 533 21.57 25.93 33.39
N LEU A 534 22.75 25.77 32.75
CA LEU A 534 24.03 25.88 33.46
C LEU A 534 24.19 27.22 34.21
N GLY A 535 23.74 28.32 33.60
CA GLY A 535 23.78 29.65 34.22
C GLY A 535 22.83 29.85 35.41
N GLU A 536 21.76 29.06 35.52
CA GLU A 536 20.88 29.11 36.71
C GLU A 536 21.45 28.33 37.89
N MET A 537 22.38 27.39 37.64
CA MET A 537 22.98 26.60 38.72
C MET A 537 24.07 27.36 39.50
N THR A 538 24.54 28.49 39.00
CA THR A 538 25.39 29.39 39.79
C THR A 538 24.65 30.03 40.96
N GLU A 539 23.33 30.25 40.83
CA GLU A 539 22.49 30.86 41.87
C GLU A 539 21.37 29.88 42.31
N PRO A 540 21.68 28.92 43.19
CA PRO A 540 20.69 27.92 43.60
C PRO A 540 19.53 28.57 44.38
N PRO A 541 18.32 27.98 44.33
CA PRO A 541 17.16 28.48 45.07
C PRO A 541 17.39 28.54 46.58
N ASP A 542 16.78 29.53 47.23
CA ASP A 542 16.74 29.64 48.69
C ASP A 542 16.18 28.35 49.32
N GLY A 543 16.97 27.73 50.21
CA GLY A 543 16.62 26.47 50.87
C GLY A 543 16.94 25.19 50.07
N ALA A 544 17.62 25.29 48.92
CA ALA A 544 18.10 24.13 48.18
C ALA A 544 19.25 23.43 48.92
N ARG A 545 19.15 22.09 49.06
CA ARG A 545 20.23 21.27 49.61
C ARG A 545 20.88 20.44 48.50
N ALA A 546 22.21 20.44 48.46
CA ALA A 546 22.97 19.72 47.44
C ALA A 546 22.81 18.18 47.53
N ASP A 547 22.53 17.65 48.72
CA ASP A 547 22.40 16.21 48.97
C ASP A 547 21.12 15.59 48.40
N VAL A 548 20.17 16.41 47.98
CA VAL A 548 18.92 15.98 47.33
C VAL A 548 19.14 15.52 45.89
N VAL A 549 20.19 16.00 45.23
CA VAL A 549 20.52 15.66 43.85
C VAL A 549 21.25 14.32 43.81
N GLY A 550 20.60 13.28 43.27
CA GLY A 550 21.22 11.96 43.09
C GLY A 550 21.91 11.79 41.75
N THR A 551 21.34 12.39 40.70
CA THR A 551 21.88 12.26 39.34
C THR A 551 21.82 13.61 38.63
N MET A 552 22.93 13.97 37.98
CA MET A 552 23.02 15.12 37.08
C MET A 552 23.29 14.60 35.66
N ILE A 553 22.39 14.89 34.73
CA ILE A 553 22.53 14.54 33.31
C ILE A 553 22.88 15.82 32.55
N LEU A 554 24.11 15.89 32.06
CA LEU A 554 24.57 17.01 31.23
C LEU A 554 24.17 16.77 29.77
N VAL A 555 23.52 17.76 29.17
CA VAL A 555 23.15 17.82 27.76
C VAL A 555 23.98 18.94 27.11
N PRO A 556 25.09 18.61 26.45
CA PRO A 556 25.92 19.60 25.80
C PRO A 556 25.23 20.22 24.59
N ALA A 557 25.65 21.42 24.23
CA ALA A 557 25.36 22.02 22.94
C ALA A 557 26.33 21.45 21.91
N GLY A 558 25.89 21.38 20.65
CA GLY A 558 26.76 20.95 19.55
C GLY A 558 27.87 21.94 19.19
N GLU A 559 27.92 23.10 19.84
CA GLU A 559 29.01 24.06 19.74
C GLU A 559 30.01 23.88 20.89
N PRO A 560 31.31 24.13 20.68
CA PRO A 560 32.31 23.99 21.73
C PRO A 560 32.03 24.97 22.87
N ALA A 561 31.97 24.42 24.10
CA ALA A 561 31.71 25.21 25.30
C ALA A 561 32.77 26.30 25.48
N GLY A 562 32.31 27.52 25.76
CA GLY A 562 33.19 28.66 26.00
C GLY A 562 33.99 28.52 27.31
N ALA A 563 35.06 29.30 27.47
CA ALA A 563 35.88 29.30 28.69
C ALA A 563 35.08 29.65 29.97
N GLN A 564 34.02 30.44 29.83
CA GLN A 564 33.13 30.79 30.93
C GLN A 564 32.20 29.62 31.31
N GLU A 565 31.69 28.88 30.33
CA GLU A 565 30.85 27.71 30.58
C GLU A 565 31.64 26.56 31.21
N THR A 566 32.88 26.34 30.78
CA THR A 566 33.74 25.33 31.40
C THR A 566 34.07 25.68 32.85
N ALA A 567 34.32 26.96 33.16
CA ALA A 567 34.52 27.42 34.53
C ALA A 567 33.26 27.24 35.40
N GLN A 568 32.08 27.62 34.88
CA GLN A 568 30.79 27.43 35.57
C GLN A 568 30.49 25.95 35.82
N LEU A 569 30.76 25.09 34.85
CA LEU A 569 30.55 23.66 34.99
C LEU A 569 31.47 23.04 36.03
N SER A 570 32.74 23.43 36.07
CA SER A 570 33.68 22.97 37.11
C SER A 570 33.18 23.35 38.52
N ASP A 571 32.72 24.59 38.71
CA ASP A 571 32.16 25.08 39.98
C ASP A 571 30.84 24.38 40.39
N VAL A 572 29.98 24.07 39.43
CA VAL A 572 28.77 23.27 39.68
C VAL A 572 29.15 21.85 40.12
N LEU A 573 30.09 21.23 39.42
CA LEU A 573 30.51 19.88 39.70
C LEU A 573 31.06 19.79 41.13
N THR A 574 31.94 20.71 41.55
CA THR A 574 32.50 20.72 42.91
C THR A 574 31.42 20.83 43.98
N ARG A 575 30.37 21.64 43.76
CA ARG A 575 29.23 21.78 44.68
C ARG A 575 28.34 20.53 44.76
N LEU A 576 28.18 19.80 43.65
CA LEU A 576 27.41 18.56 43.56
C LEU A 576 28.32 17.33 43.52
N SER A 577 29.25 17.23 44.47
CA SER A 577 30.25 16.13 44.51
C SER A 577 29.65 14.74 44.74
N ALA A 578 28.50 14.65 45.42
CA ALA A 578 27.82 13.39 45.73
C ALA A 578 26.89 12.88 44.60
N ALA A 579 26.63 13.68 43.56
CA ALA A 579 25.71 13.31 42.49
C ALA A 579 26.42 12.49 41.40
N HIS A 580 25.75 11.45 40.89
CA HIS A 580 26.20 10.73 39.69
C HIS A 580 26.10 11.60 38.45
N LEU A 581 27.23 11.82 37.78
CA LEU A 581 27.31 12.62 36.56
C LEU A 581 27.17 11.72 35.32
N LEU A 582 26.07 11.90 34.59
CA LEU A 582 25.82 11.28 33.29
C LEU A 582 25.97 12.31 32.18
N LEU A 583 26.61 11.94 31.08
CA LEU A 583 26.68 12.76 29.87
C LEU A 583 25.74 12.17 28.83
N LEU A 584 24.68 12.90 28.44
CA LEU A 584 23.84 12.50 27.31
C LEU A 584 24.52 12.93 26.01
N ARG A 585 25.12 11.96 25.33
CA ARG A 585 25.71 12.14 24.02
C ARG A 585 24.77 11.56 22.98
N HIS A 586 23.89 12.41 22.46
CA HIS A 586 23.10 11.97 21.33
C HIS A 586 24.01 11.78 20.11
N ALA A 587 23.64 10.86 19.21
CA ALA A 587 24.38 10.56 17.96
C ALA A 587 24.70 11.79 17.06
N PHE A 588 24.18 12.97 17.40
CA PHE A 588 24.21 14.19 16.60
C PHE A 588 25.24 15.23 17.06
N ASP A 589 25.93 15.00 18.18
CA ASP A 589 27.05 15.85 18.63
C ASP A 589 28.38 15.40 18.00
N ARG A 590 28.62 15.86 16.77
CA ARG A 590 29.92 15.73 16.09
C ARG A 590 30.88 16.89 16.44
N ALA A 591 31.05 17.29 17.70
CA ALA A 591 32.02 18.36 17.97
C ALA A 591 32.58 18.55 19.38
N MET A 592 32.20 17.77 20.40
CA MET A 592 32.85 17.93 21.72
C MET A 592 33.85 16.79 22.00
N PRO A 593 35.17 17.04 21.97
CA PRO A 593 36.13 16.13 22.60
C PRO A 593 35.84 16.13 24.10
N VAL A 594 35.39 15.00 24.61
CA VAL A 594 35.16 14.73 26.04
C VAL A 594 36.44 14.98 26.86
N ASP A 595 37.61 14.96 26.20
CA ASP A 595 38.93 15.19 26.79
C ASP A 595 39.11 16.57 27.47
N ARG A 596 38.20 17.53 27.28
CA ARG A 596 38.22 18.85 27.96
C ARG A 596 37.21 19.02 29.10
N LEU A 597 36.27 18.09 29.26
CA LEU A 597 35.36 18.01 30.40
C LEU A 597 36.02 17.10 31.42
N ASP A 598 36.67 17.64 32.47
CA ASP A 598 37.39 16.92 33.53
C ASP A 598 37.16 15.40 33.53
N ALA A 599 37.99 14.68 32.76
CA ALA A 599 37.83 13.26 32.43
C ALA A 599 37.83 12.33 33.66
N GLY A 600 38.07 12.87 34.86
CA GLY A 600 38.03 12.15 36.13
C GLY A 600 36.66 12.04 36.80
N ARG A 601 35.60 12.73 36.35
CA ARG A 601 34.29 12.75 37.05
C ARG A 601 33.05 12.37 36.24
N VAL A 602 33.14 12.22 34.92
CA VAL A 602 32.03 11.66 34.13
C VAL A 602 31.90 10.18 34.48
N HIS A 603 30.82 9.79 35.15
CA HIS A 603 30.64 8.42 35.62
C HIS A 603 30.21 7.50 34.47
N ARG A 604 29.33 7.99 33.58
CA ARG A 604 28.84 7.25 32.40
C ARG A 604 28.40 8.21 31.29
N THR A 605 28.57 7.75 30.05
CA THR A 605 27.98 8.39 28.86
C THR A 605 26.77 7.58 28.43
N VAL A 606 25.66 8.25 28.17
CA VAL A 606 24.42 7.65 27.65
C VAL A 606 24.13 8.19 26.25
N TYR A 607 23.58 7.35 25.38
CA TYR A 607 23.38 7.66 23.96
C TYR A 607 21.92 7.82 23.57
N SER A 608 20.99 7.59 24.51
CA SER A 608 19.55 7.65 24.29
C SER A 608 18.81 8.02 25.58
N PHE A 609 17.56 8.47 25.44
CA PHE A 609 16.69 8.79 26.55
C PHE A 609 16.28 7.51 27.29
N GLU A 610 16.07 6.39 26.58
CA GLU A 610 15.79 5.09 27.20
C GLU A 610 16.96 4.61 28.07
N GLU A 611 18.20 4.78 27.61
CA GLU A 611 19.39 4.41 28.40
C GLU A 611 19.54 5.32 29.63
N ALA A 612 19.33 6.63 29.49
CA ALA A 612 19.32 7.56 30.60
C ALA A 612 18.26 7.20 31.65
N LEU A 613 17.05 6.87 31.20
CA LEU A 613 15.94 6.44 32.05
C LEU A 613 16.25 5.12 32.79
N ALA A 614 16.81 4.14 32.08
CA ALA A 614 17.18 2.85 32.66
C ALA A 614 18.25 3.00 33.75
N LEU A 615 19.26 3.84 33.54
CA LEU A 615 20.30 4.11 34.54
C LEU A 615 19.77 4.84 35.77
N VAL A 616 18.98 5.91 35.56
CA VAL A 616 18.41 6.67 36.68
C VAL A 616 17.47 5.81 37.53
N LYS A 617 16.76 4.84 36.93
CA LYS A 617 15.96 3.86 37.66
C LYS A 617 16.79 2.75 38.31
N GLY A 618 17.83 2.28 37.63
CA GLY A 618 18.73 1.24 38.12
C GLY A 618 19.54 1.67 39.34
N ASP A 619 20.05 2.90 39.35
CA ASP A 619 20.82 3.46 40.47
C ASP A 619 19.96 3.67 41.74
N ARG A 620 18.62 3.74 41.61
CA ARG A 620 17.69 3.81 42.75
C ARG A 620 17.40 2.45 43.40
N LEU A 621 17.83 1.34 42.79
CA LEU A 621 17.55 -0.03 43.24
C LEU A 621 18.74 -0.69 43.96
N GLN A 622 19.89 -0.01 44.06
CA GLN A 622 20.99 -0.46 44.91
C GLN A 622 20.97 0.34 46.22
N PRO A 623 20.72 -0.32 47.38
CA PRO A 623 20.58 0.34 48.67
C PRO A 623 21.87 0.95 49.20
#